data_AF-A0A6B3GX53-F1
#
_entry.id   AF-A0A6B3GX53-F1
#
_cell.length_a   1.000
_cell.length_b   1.000
_cell.length_c   1.000
_cell.angle_alpha   90.00
_cell.angle_beta   90.00
_cell.angle_gamma   90.00
#
_symmetry.space_group_name_H-M   'P 1'
#
loop_
_entity.id
_entity.type
_entity.pdbx_description
1 polymer ?
#
loop_
_entity_poly.entity_id
_entity_poly.type
_entity_poly.pdbx_seq_one_letter_code
_entity_poly.pdbx_strand_id
1 'polypeptide(L)'
;LTKAREYYLSFWVKFSGDFSWGTTEYAGKVGLGLAGGASCSGGQVCDGTNGFSSRMIWRQNNGQAAVYYYHMGHAGQYGDYAVLKNNGADIHWPKNQWVNVAQRVKVNTVTGGNANPDGEIEVFYNGKSAAKVT
;
A
#
# COMPACT_ATOMS: atom_id res chain seq x y z
N LEU A 1 16.15 -0.28 8.62
CA LEU A 1 15.39 -0.72 9.82
C LEU A 1 15.95 -2.06 10.28
N THR A 2 15.91 -2.37 11.58
CA THR A 2 16.30 -3.71 12.07
C THR A 2 15.37 -4.77 11.47
N LYS A 3 15.81 -6.02 11.36
CA LYS A 3 14.92 -7.07 10.84
C LYS A 3 13.81 -7.35 11.86
N ALA A 4 12.56 -7.32 11.41
CA ALA A 4 11.39 -7.64 12.23
C ALA A 4 10.32 -8.33 11.37
N ARG A 5 9.41 -9.03 12.04
CA ARG A 5 8.28 -9.73 11.41
C ARG A 5 7.08 -8.80 11.16
N GLU A 6 7.08 -7.66 11.81
CA GLU A 6 6.01 -6.69 11.74
C GLU A 6 6.58 -5.29 11.87
N TYR A 7 6.04 -4.36 11.09
CA TYR A 7 6.37 -2.95 11.17
C TYR A 7 5.11 -2.10 11.13
N TYR A 8 5.16 -1.01 11.89
CA TYR A 8 4.23 0.09 11.81
C TYR A 8 4.96 1.30 11.23
N LEU A 9 4.30 2.00 10.32
CA LEU A 9 4.76 3.25 9.71
C LEU A 9 3.60 4.24 9.79
N SER A 10 3.88 5.50 10.15
CA SER A 10 2.89 6.58 10.13
C SER A 10 3.52 7.82 9.51
N PHE A 11 2.76 8.53 8.67
CA PHE A 11 3.15 9.81 8.10
C PHE A 11 1.94 10.71 7.89
N TRP A 12 2.20 12.01 7.82
CA TRP A 12 1.22 13.01 7.42
C TRP A 12 1.47 13.40 5.97
N VAL A 13 0.40 13.57 5.19
CA VAL A 13 0.47 14.02 3.80
C VAL A 13 -0.59 15.08 3.54
N LYS A 14 -0.26 16.05 2.69
CA LYS A 14 -1.16 17.08 2.19
C LYS A 14 -0.84 17.33 0.72
N PHE A 15 -1.85 17.19 -0.13
CA PHE A 15 -1.76 17.63 -1.52
C PHE A 15 -2.06 19.13 -1.60
N SER A 16 -1.39 19.83 -2.51
CA SER A 16 -1.68 21.24 -2.78
C SER A 16 -3.09 21.41 -3.37
N GLY A 17 -3.67 22.60 -3.21
CA GLY A 17 -5.01 22.93 -3.74
C GLY A 17 -5.13 22.75 -5.24
N ASP A 18 -4.04 22.98 -5.96
CA ASP A 18 -3.91 22.90 -7.41
C ASP A 18 -3.35 21.56 -7.89
N PHE A 19 -3.13 20.58 -7.00
CA PHE A 19 -2.59 19.28 -7.39
C PHE A 19 -3.48 18.63 -8.46
N SER A 20 -2.88 18.22 -9.58
CA SER A 20 -3.59 17.52 -10.65
C SER A 20 -3.53 16.01 -10.44
N TRP A 21 -4.69 15.34 -10.44
CA TRP A 21 -4.79 13.88 -10.44
C TRP A 21 -4.54 13.27 -11.84
N GLY A 22 -4.01 14.06 -12.78
CA GLY A 22 -3.74 13.62 -14.14
C GLY A 22 -4.96 13.53 -15.03
N THR A 23 -4.69 13.51 -16.34
CA THR A 23 -5.69 13.43 -17.42
C THR A 23 -5.46 12.24 -18.35
N THR A 24 -4.24 11.71 -18.39
CA THR A 24 -3.85 10.53 -19.19
C THR A 24 -3.34 9.42 -18.29
N GLU A 25 -2.50 9.79 -17.33
CA GLU A 25 -2.01 8.90 -16.27
C GLU A 25 -2.81 9.12 -14.99
N TYR A 26 -3.45 8.06 -14.51
CA TYR A 26 -4.41 8.13 -13.41
C TYR A 26 -3.90 7.45 -12.13
N ALA A 27 -2.58 7.43 -11.87
CA ALA A 27 -2.07 6.96 -10.59
C ALA A 27 -0.68 7.50 -10.24
N GLY A 28 -0.42 7.67 -8.95
CA GLY A 28 0.90 8.07 -8.45
C GLY A 28 1.16 7.57 -7.03
N LYS A 29 2.44 7.43 -6.66
CA LYS A 29 2.86 6.95 -5.33
C LYS A 29 2.84 8.11 -4.34
N VAL A 30 2.44 7.82 -3.10
CA VAL A 30 2.19 8.83 -2.07
C VAL A 30 2.99 8.50 -0.81
N GLY A 31 3.81 9.45 -0.37
CA GLY A 31 4.50 9.37 0.92
C GLY A 31 5.41 8.16 1.07
N LEU A 32 5.30 7.50 2.23
CA LEU A 32 6.19 6.42 2.64
C LEU A 32 5.54 5.05 2.48
N GLY A 33 6.38 4.02 2.35
CA GLY A 33 5.94 2.62 2.28
C GLY A 33 6.91 1.68 2.99
N LEU A 34 6.58 0.39 3.00
CA LEU A 34 7.40 -0.68 3.57
C LEU A 34 7.73 -1.69 2.49
N ALA A 35 8.92 -2.28 2.57
CA ALA A 35 9.37 -3.35 1.70
C ALA A 35 10.22 -4.34 2.49
N GLY A 36 10.28 -5.58 2.03
CA GLY A 36 11.10 -6.63 2.62
C GLY A 36 11.75 -7.50 1.54
N GLY A 37 12.81 -8.22 1.92
CA GLY A 37 13.63 -8.98 0.98
C GLY A 37 14.31 -8.06 -0.04
N ALA A 38 14.31 -8.46 -1.32
CA ALA A 38 14.85 -7.67 -2.42
C ALA A 38 13.88 -6.58 -2.95
N SER A 39 12.79 -6.31 -2.21
CA SER A 39 11.84 -5.23 -2.52
C SER A 39 11.18 -5.35 -3.90
N CYS A 40 10.71 -6.56 -4.25
CA CYS A 40 9.97 -6.84 -5.48
C CYS A 40 8.96 -5.73 -5.82
N SER A 41 9.14 -5.12 -7.00
CA SER A 41 8.29 -4.04 -7.49
C SER A 41 8.53 -3.76 -8.98
N GLY A 42 7.88 -2.74 -9.54
CA GLY A 42 8.25 -2.20 -10.86
C GLY A 42 7.95 -3.11 -12.06
N GLY A 43 6.95 -3.99 -11.95
CA GLY A 43 6.61 -4.96 -13.00
C GLY A 43 7.26 -6.33 -12.85
N GLN A 44 7.99 -6.56 -11.74
CA GLN A 44 8.60 -7.85 -11.45
C GLN A 44 7.57 -8.87 -10.97
N VAL A 45 7.76 -10.12 -11.38
CA VAL A 45 7.10 -11.27 -10.75
C VAL A 45 7.71 -11.46 -9.37
N CYS A 46 6.88 -11.52 -8.33
CA CYS A 46 7.36 -11.83 -6.98
C CYS A 46 7.25 -13.34 -6.75
N ASP A 47 8.38 -14.01 -6.62
CA ASP A 47 8.49 -15.49 -6.64
C ASP A 47 8.63 -16.11 -5.23
N GLY A 48 8.51 -15.29 -4.20
CA GLY A 48 8.71 -15.69 -2.80
C GLY A 48 10.17 -15.58 -2.32
N THR A 49 11.13 -15.36 -3.21
CA THR A 49 12.55 -15.18 -2.86
C THR A 49 13.02 -13.74 -3.01
N ASN A 50 12.37 -12.95 -3.87
CA ASN A 50 12.70 -11.56 -4.15
C ASN A 50 11.87 -10.52 -3.37
N GLY A 51 11.10 -10.97 -2.37
CA GLY A 51 10.46 -10.10 -1.38
C GLY A 51 9.15 -9.44 -1.82
N PHE A 52 8.82 -8.29 -1.24
CA PHE A 52 7.53 -7.62 -1.40
C PHE A 52 7.65 -6.09 -1.23
N SER A 53 6.61 -5.35 -1.61
CA SER A 53 6.46 -3.93 -1.26
C SER A 53 5.01 -3.55 -0.95
N SER A 54 4.79 -2.58 -0.07
CA SER A 54 3.48 -1.99 0.28
C SER A 54 3.61 -0.47 0.37
N ARG A 55 2.90 0.24 -0.51
CA ARG A 55 3.02 1.69 -0.69
C ARG A 55 1.65 2.33 -0.91
N MET A 56 1.47 3.55 -0.43
CA MET A 56 0.25 4.30 -0.71
C MET A 56 0.27 4.87 -2.13
N ILE A 57 -0.90 4.94 -2.75
CA ILE A 57 -1.10 5.59 -4.04
C ILE A 57 -2.34 6.47 -4.04
N TRP A 58 -2.37 7.44 -4.95
CA TRP A 58 -3.60 8.00 -5.46
C TRP A 58 -3.91 7.33 -6.80
N ARG A 59 -5.19 7.21 -7.14
CA ARG A 59 -5.69 6.62 -8.38
C ARG A 59 -6.83 7.42 -8.98
N GLN A 60 -7.13 7.14 -10.25
CA GLN A 60 -8.18 7.78 -11.04
C GLN A 60 -7.96 9.30 -11.16
N ASN A 61 -8.82 9.98 -11.91
CA ASN A 61 -8.82 11.44 -12.01
C ASN A 61 -9.41 12.16 -10.78
N ASN A 62 -9.76 11.41 -9.73
CA ASN A 62 -10.42 11.91 -8.53
C ASN A 62 -9.60 11.70 -7.25
N GLY A 63 -8.37 11.19 -7.34
CA GLY A 63 -7.50 10.96 -6.20
C GLY A 63 -7.98 9.85 -5.25
N GLN A 64 -8.65 8.82 -5.75
CA GLN A 64 -9.02 7.63 -4.97
C GLN A 64 -7.80 7.08 -4.23
N ALA A 65 -7.90 6.93 -2.92
CA ALA A 65 -6.82 6.45 -2.08
C ALA A 65 -6.79 4.92 -2.10
N ALA A 66 -5.59 4.35 -2.27
CA ALA A 66 -5.40 2.91 -2.19
C ALA A 66 -4.03 2.57 -1.60
N VAL A 67 -3.94 1.40 -0.97
CA VAL A 67 -2.66 0.73 -0.74
C VAL A 67 -2.35 -0.13 -1.95
N TYR A 68 -1.11 -0.06 -2.40
CA TYR A 68 -0.60 -0.70 -3.60
C TYR A 68 0.60 -1.56 -3.25
N TYR A 69 0.49 -2.84 -3.52
CA TYR A 69 1.41 -3.82 -2.97
C TYR A 69 1.80 -4.88 -3.99
N TYR A 70 3.05 -5.28 -3.93
CA TYR A 70 3.59 -6.42 -4.67
C TYR A 70 3.78 -7.54 -3.67
N HIS A 71 3.27 -8.72 -4.01
CA HIS A 71 3.38 -9.94 -3.20
C HIS A 71 3.50 -11.16 -4.09
N MET A 72 3.89 -12.29 -3.51
CA MET A 72 3.91 -13.56 -4.23
C MET A 72 2.49 -13.89 -4.73
N GLY A 73 2.35 -14.15 -6.04
CA GLY A 73 1.06 -14.45 -6.66
C GLY A 73 0.16 -13.26 -6.98
N HIS A 74 0.72 -12.03 -7.07
CA HIS A 74 -0.04 -10.86 -7.54
C HIS A 74 -0.60 -11.09 -8.96
N ALA A 75 -1.78 -10.54 -9.25
CA ALA A 75 -2.60 -10.99 -10.37
C ALA A 75 -2.13 -10.48 -11.75
N GLY A 76 -1.40 -9.36 -11.80
CA GLY A 76 -1.06 -8.66 -13.02
C GLY A 76 0.44 -8.57 -13.30
N GLN A 77 0.81 -7.74 -14.29
CA GLN A 77 2.22 -7.36 -14.47
C GLN A 77 2.71 -6.49 -13.31
N TYR A 78 1.84 -5.60 -12.85
CA TYR A 78 2.12 -4.64 -11.79
C TYR A 78 1.38 -5.06 -10.51
N GLY A 79 1.78 -4.47 -9.38
CA GLY A 79 1.23 -4.81 -8.08
C GLY A 79 -0.29 -4.65 -7.98
N ASP A 80 -0.86 -5.37 -7.01
CA ASP A 80 -2.27 -5.31 -6.67
C ASP A 80 -2.56 -4.10 -5.79
N TYR A 81 -3.84 -3.80 -5.59
CA TYR A 81 -4.27 -2.71 -4.73
C TYR A 81 -5.55 -3.00 -3.99
N ALA A 82 -5.67 -2.40 -2.80
CA ALA A 82 -6.91 -2.32 -2.05
C ALA A 82 -7.30 -0.86 -1.87
N VAL A 83 -8.52 -0.51 -2.31
CA VAL A 83 -9.07 0.83 -2.13
C VAL A 83 -9.32 1.08 -0.66
N LEU A 84 -8.88 2.24 -0.16
CA LEU A 84 -9.19 2.68 1.19
C LEU A 84 -10.66 3.06 1.26
N LYS A 85 -11.37 2.55 2.27
CA LYS A 85 -12.79 2.76 2.48
C LYS A 85 -13.08 3.23 3.90
N ASN A 86 -14.11 4.03 4.05
CA ASN A 86 -14.69 4.38 5.34
C ASN A 86 -16.20 4.14 5.26
N ASN A 87 -16.73 3.24 6.09
CA ASN A 87 -18.14 2.83 6.05
C ASN A 87 -18.61 2.39 4.66
N GLY A 88 -17.78 1.63 3.93
CA GLY A 88 -18.08 1.11 2.59
C GLY A 88 -17.83 2.09 1.43
N ALA A 89 -17.77 3.39 1.71
CA ALA A 89 -17.48 4.42 0.72
C ALA A 89 -15.98 4.57 0.49
N ASP A 90 -15.58 4.82 -0.76
CA ASP A 90 -14.19 5.07 -1.13
C ASP A 90 -13.67 6.36 -0.51
N ILE A 91 -12.44 6.31 -0.01
CA ILE A 91 -11.71 7.48 0.45
C ILE A 91 -10.98 8.09 -0.74
N HIS A 92 -11.06 9.42 -0.86
CA HIS A 92 -10.29 10.21 -1.81
C HIS A 92 -9.34 11.12 -1.03
N TRP A 93 -8.11 11.27 -1.53
CA TRP A 93 -7.15 12.19 -0.93
C TRP A 93 -7.67 13.63 -1.02
N PRO A 94 -7.80 14.35 0.11
CA PRO A 94 -8.21 15.74 0.07
C PRO A 94 -7.05 16.62 -0.37
N LYS A 95 -7.38 17.67 -1.11
CA LYS A 95 -6.46 18.77 -1.38
C LYS A 95 -6.52 19.79 -0.24
N ASN A 96 -5.43 20.50 0.01
CA ASN A 96 -5.30 21.50 1.05
C ASN A 96 -5.57 21.04 2.49
N GLN A 97 -5.66 19.74 2.73
CA GLN A 97 -5.93 19.17 4.05
C GLN A 97 -4.84 18.17 4.43
N TRP A 98 -4.34 18.27 5.66
CA TRP A 98 -3.44 17.27 6.22
C TRP A 98 -4.22 16.04 6.61
N VAL A 99 -3.71 14.87 6.23
CA VAL A 99 -4.26 13.58 6.63
C VAL A 99 -3.15 12.70 7.17
N ASN A 100 -3.46 11.96 8.23
CA ASN A 100 -2.56 10.96 8.77
C ASN A 100 -2.84 9.61 8.13
N VAL A 101 -1.77 8.95 7.72
CA VAL A 101 -1.80 7.59 7.20
C VAL A 101 -0.87 6.77 8.05
N ALA A 102 -1.37 5.65 8.56
CA ALA A 102 -0.54 4.62 9.15
C ALA A 102 -0.73 3.29 8.42
N GLN A 103 0.31 2.47 8.35
CA GLN A 103 0.17 1.07 7.95
C GLN A 103 0.84 0.15 8.96
N ARG A 104 0.23 -1.01 9.17
CA ARG A 104 0.84 -2.21 9.75
C ARG A 104 1.10 -3.18 8.63
N VAL A 105 2.33 -3.67 8.54
CA VAL A 105 2.68 -4.77 7.64
C VAL A 105 3.29 -5.89 8.46
N LYS A 106 2.65 -7.06 8.41
CA LYS A 106 3.10 -8.30 9.04
C LYS A 106 3.49 -9.27 7.93
N VAL A 107 4.74 -9.73 7.93
CA VAL A 107 5.20 -10.71 6.95
C VAL A 107 4.67 -12.10 7.27
N ASN A 108 4.39 -12.85 6.22
CA ASN A 108 3.88 -14.21 6.30
C ASN A 108 4.91 -15.21 6.86
N THR A 109 4.46 -16.30 7.45
CA THR A 109 5.30 -17.39 7.97
C THR A 109 5.76 -18.32 6.85
N VAL A 110 6.84 -19.07 7.13
CA VAL A 110 7.41 -20.06 6.23
C VAL A 110 7.57 -21.37 6.99
N THR A 111 7.05 -22.46 6.43
CA THR A 111 7.13 -23.81 7.02
C THR A 111 7.69 -24.77 6.00
N GLY A 112 8.81 -25.43 6.32
CA GLY A 112 9.46 -26.38 5.40
C GLY A 112 9.87 -25.77 4.06
N GLY A 113 10.22 -24.47 4.03
CA GLY A 113 10.55 -23.74 2.80
C GLY A 113 9.35 -23.21 2.01
N ASN A 114 8.12 -23.53 2.42
CA ASN A 114 6.90 -23.05 1.78
C ASN A 114 6.36 -21.82 2.50
N ALA A 115 6.02 -20.77 1.75
CA ALA A 115 5.37 -19.58 2.28
C ALA A 115 3.89 -19.86 2.57
N ASN A 116 3.46 -19.60 3.80
CA ASN A 116 2.04 -19.64 4.18
C ASN A 116 1.38 -18.30 3.82
N PRO A 117 0.09 -18.26 3.42
CA PRO A 117 -0.61 -17.00 3.13
C PRO A 117 -1.24 -16.40 4.39
N ASP A 118 -0.42 -16.06 5.38
CA ASP A 118 -0.82 -15.53 6.70
C ASP A 118 -0.17 -14.16 7.04
N GLY A 119 0.32 -13.48 6.00
CA GLY A 119 0.78 -12.09 6.06
C GLY A 119 -0.41 -11.12 6.07
N GLU A 120 -0.20 -9.90 6.55
CA GLU A 120 -1.28 -8.92 6.67
C GLU A 120 -0.78 -7.53 6.33
N ILE A 121 -1.61 -6.75 5.63
CA ILE A 121 -1.46 -5.31 5.47
C ILE A 121 -2.73 -4.68 6.04
N GLU A 122 -2.57 -3.76 6.98
CA GLU A 122 -3.68 -2.93 7.47
C GLU A 122 -3.29 -1.47 7.35
N VAL A 123 -4.18 -0.66 6.76
CA VAL A 123 -3.98 0.77 6.59
C VAL A 123 -5.01 1.53 7.39
N PHE A 124 -4.55 2.52 8.15
CA PHE A 124 -5.36 3.43 8.93
C PHE A 124 -5.32 4.82 8.29
N TYR A 125 -6.48 5.42 8.10
CA TYR A 125 -6.67 6.78 7.59
C TYR A 125 -7.28 7.64 8.70
N ASN A 126 -6.56 8.66 9.16
CA ASN A 126 -6.91 9.48 10.32
C ASN A 126 -7.31 8.63 11.55
N GLY A 127 -6.51 7.59 11.84
CA GLY A 127 -6.70 6.70 12.98
C GLY A 127 -7.78 5.63 12.82
N LYS A 128 -8.49 5.56 11.69
CA LYS A 128 -9.52 4.53 11.43
C LYS A 128 -9.01 3.51 10.42
N SER A 129 -9.21 2.21 10.69
CA SER A 129 -8.91 1.16 9.72
C SER A 129 -9.70 1.41 8.43
N ALA A 130 -9.00 1.46 7.31
CA ALA A 130 -9.52 1.87 6.01
C ALA A 130 -9.26 0.82 4.92
N ALA A 131 -8.28 -0.06 5.10
CA ALA A 131 -8.08 -1.22 4.24
C ALA A 131 -7.42 -2.34 5.06
N LYS A 132 -7.85 -3.58 4.84
CA LYS A 132 -7.20 -4.77 5.37
C LYS A 132 -7.05 -5.79 4.24
N VAL A 133 -5.82 -6.25 4.03
CA VAL A 133 -5.44 -7.31 3.09
C VAL A 133 -4.88 -8.47 3.92
N THR A 134 -5.39 -9.67 3.65
CA THR A 134 -5.04 -10.92 4.33
C THR A 134 -4.81 -12.00 3.30
#